data_AF-A0A6B2E4X9-F1
#
_entry.id   AF-A0A6B2E4X9-F1
#
_cell.length_a   1.000
_cell.length_b   1.000
_cell.length_c   1.000
_cell.angle_alpha   90.00
_cell.angle_beta   90.00
_cell.angle_gamma   90.00
#
_symmetry.space_group_name_H-M   'P 1'
#
loop_
_entity.id
_entity.type
_entity.pdbx_description
1 polymer ?
#
loop_
_entity_poly.entity_id
_entity_poly.type
_entity_poly.pdbx_seq_one_letter_code
_entity_poly.pdbx_strand_id
1 'polypeptide(L)'
;MSATSEQGTGGTRQAVRPDGGLVLFRVAGVPVLLAPSWWIGSLIVVVLYAPLVGRLLPDASTVTSWLLAGAFALLLGLSVLAHELGHCLVALRLGIPVRRLRLFLLGGLSEVARTPKRPGQEGLVAAAGPVVSLLLGAFCGLLMFAVPPDGAVWLLVAECAVANLAVGVFNLLPGLPLDGGRLVRAGVWAATGIRS
;
A
#
# COMPACT_ATOMS: atom_id res chain seq x y z
N MET A 1 -15.37 24.44 -58.39
CA MET A 1 -14.78 23.07 -58.31
C MET A 1 -14.09 22.98 -56.97
N SER A 2 -14.71 22.23 -56.06
CA SER A 2 -14.43 22.22 -54.63
C SER A 2 -13.22 21.36 -54.28
N ALA A 3 -12.58 21.75 -53.19
CA ALA A 3 -11.42 21.13 -52.57
C ALA A 3 -11.59 19.63 -52.27
N THR A 4 -10.55 18.85 -52.51
CA THR A 4 -10.38 17.48 -52.02
C THR A 4 -9.54 17.48 -50.74
N SER A 5 -10.14 16.84 -49.75
CA SER A 5 -9.68 16.40 -48.44
C SER A 5 -8.51 15.40 -48.50
N GLU A 6 -7.66 15.41 -47.47
CA GLU A 6 -7.50 14.32 -46.48
C GLU A 6 -6.16 14.49 -45.73
N GLN A 7 -6.21 14.99 -44.50
CA GLN A 7 -5.12 14.82 -43.54
C GLN A 7 -5.54 13.80 -42.50
N GLY A 8 -5.01 12.59 -42.66
CA GLY A 8 -5.16 11.46 -41.75
C GLY A 8 -4.37 11.67 -40.46
N THR A 9 -5.11 11.51 -39.36
CA THR A 9 -4.74 11.39 -37.96
C THR A 9 -3.55 10.45 -37.68
N GLY A 10 -2.39 11.03 -37.39
CA GLY A 10 -1.22 10.34 -36.81
C GLY A 10 -1.01 10.71 -35.35
N GLY A 11 -1.99 10.47 -34.49
CA GLY A 11 -1.85 10.65 -33.04
C GLY A 11 -0.86 9.64 -32.47
N THR A 12 0.41 10.02 -32.38
CA THR A 12 1.46 9.28 -31.70
C THR A 12 0.95 8.96 -30.30
N ARG A 13 0.65 7.68 -30.04
CA ARG A 13 0.44 7.16 -28.69
C ARG A 13 1.65 7.60 -27.89
N GLN A 14 1.48 8.58 -27.01
CA GLN A 14 2.51 8.96 -26.05
C GLN A 14 2.85 7.69 -25.27
N ALA A 15 4.00 7.09 -25.61
CA ALA A 15 4.60 6.04 -24.82
C ALA A 15 4.78 6.65 -23.42
N VAL A 16 3.98 6.18 -22.48
CA VAL A 16 4.08 6.53 -21.07
C VAL A 16 5.54 6.33 -20.71
N ARG A 17 6.24 7.43 -20.37
CA ARG A 17 7.63 7.36 -19.91
C ARG A 17 7.70 6.30 -18.80
N PRO A 18 8.69 5.40 -18.81
CA PRO A 18 8.88 4.48 -17.71
C PRO A 18 9.36 5.32 -16.52
N ASP A 19 8.41 5.88 -15.77
CA ASP A 19 8.70 6.48 -14.48
C ASP A 19 9.22 5.32 -13.62
N GLY A 20 10.55 5.24 -13.49
CA GLY A 20 11.30 4.04 -13.12
C GLY A 20 10.69 3.22 -11.99
N GLY A 21 10.60 1.91 -12.22
CA GLY A 21 10.12 0.92 -11.27
C GLY A 21 10.01 -0.45 -11.94
N LEU A 22 10.25 -1.52 -11.19
CA LEU A 22 10.13 -2.89 -11.69
C LEU A 22 8.65 -3.29 -11.67
N VAL A 23 8.09 -3.68 -12.81
CA VAL A 23 6.73 -4.23 -12.86
C VAL A 23 6.75 -5.59 -12.17
N LEU A 24 6.05 -5.73 -11.05
CA LEU A 24 5.93 -6.99 -10.33
C LEU A 24 4.86 -7.88 -10.98
N PHE A 25 3.65 -7.35 -11.09
CA PHE A 25 2.49 -8.04 -11.67
C PHE A 25 1.38 -7.03 -12.01
N ARG A 26 0.23 -7.52 -12.48
CA ARG A 26 -0.96 -6.71 -12.77
C ARG A 26 -2.16 -7.21 -11.97
N VAL A 27 -2.92 -6.30 -11.37
CA VAL A 27 -4.18 -6.59 -10.69
C VAL A 27 -5.32 -5.93 -11.44
N ALA A 28 -6.24 -6.73 -11.98
CA ALA A 28 -7.38 -6.23 -12.77
C ALA A 28 -6.95 -5.22 -13.87
N GLY A 29 -5.82 -5.48 -14.53
CA GLY A 29 -5.23 -4.63 -15.56
C GLY A 29 -4.31 -3.50 -15.05
N VAL A 30 -4.36 -3.18 -13.75
CA VAL A 30 -3.53 -2.14 -13.13
C VAL A 30 -2.12 -2.69 -12.87
N PRO A 31 -1.05 -2.11 -13.44
CA PRO A 31 0.32 -2.51 -13.14
C PRO A 31 0.71 -2.14 -11.71
N VAL A 32 1.27 -3.10 -10.98
CA VAL A 32 1.92 -2.93 -9.68
C VAL A 32 3.42 -2.80 -9.91
N LEU A 33 3.99 -1.65 -9.56
CA LEU A 33 5.40 -1.35 -9.75
C LEU A 33 6.12 -1.25 -8.40
N LEU A 34 7.29 -1.85 -8.30
CA LEU A 34 8.21 -1.68 -7.18
C LEU A 34 9.18 -0.54 -7.49
N ALA A 35 9.15 0.52 -6.69
CA ALA A 35 10.06 1.64 -6.86
C ALA A 35 11.49 1.26 -6.42
N PRO A 36 12.54 1.81 -7.04
CA PRO A 36 13.92 1.55 -6.64
C PRO A 36 14.22 1.89 -5.16
N SER A 37 13.54 2.91 -4.62
CA SER A 37 13.67 3.31 -3.21
C SER A 37 13.16 2.26 -2.23
N TRP A 38 12.37 1.27 -2.68
CA TRP A 38 11.98 0.13 -1.85
C TRP A 38 13.20 -0.68 -1.40
N TRP A 39 14.21 -0.86 -2.27
CA TRP A 39 15.42 -1.61 -1.93
C TRP A 39 16.25 -0.90 -0.85
N ILE A 40 16.42 0.42 -1.00
CA ILE A 40 17.13 1.24 -0.01
C ILE A 40 16.38 1.24 1.32
N GLY A 41 15.05 1.43 1.29
CA GLY A 41 14.22 1.36 2.49
C GLY A 41 14.34 0.01 3.19
N SER A 42 14.21 -1.09 2.43
CA SER A 42 14.31 -2.46 2.96
C SER A 42 15.66 -2.69 3.63
N LEU A 43 16.75 -2.25 2.99
CA LEU A 43 18.09 -2.34 3.57
C LEU A 43 18.19 -1.57 4.90
N ILE A 44 17.65 -0.36 4.97
CA ILE A 44 17.62 0.43 6.20
C ILE A 44 16.85 -0.32 7.31
N VAL A 45 15.66 -0.84 7.02
CA VAL A 45 14.89 -1.62 7.98
C VAL A 45 15.68 -2.83 8.45
N VAL A 46 16.27 -3.60 7.54
CA VAL A 46 17.04 -4.81 7.88
C VAL A 46 18.22 -4.46 8.79
N VAL A 47 19.01 -3.44 8.45
CA VAL A 47 20.20 -3.04 9.21
C VAL A 47 19.83 -2.51 10.60
N LEU A 48 18.73 -1.75 10.72
CA LEU A 48 18.27 -1.22 12.00
C LEU A 48 17.59 -2.29 12.86
N TYR A 49 16.92 -3.26 12.24
CA TYR A 49 16.10 -4.24 12.93
C TYR A 49 16.87 -5.49 13.35
N ALA A 50 17.86 -5.95 12.57
CA ALA A 50 18.64 -7.15 12.90
C ALA A 50 19.27 -7.12 14.31
N PRO A 51 19.84 -5.99 14.80
CA PRO A 51 20.34 -5.90 16.18
C PRO A 51 19.24 -5.99 17.24
N LEU A 52 18.02 -5.54 16.92
CA LEU A 52 16.88 -5.65 17.81
C LEU A 52 16.39 -7.09 17.90
N VAL A 53 16.37 -7.83 16.79
CA VAL A 53 16.03 -9.26 16.78
C VAL A 53 16.96 -10.05 17.70
N GLY A 54 18.28 -9.81 17.66
CA GLY A 54 19.22 -10.48 18.55
C GLY A 54 19.02 -10.16 20.04
N ARG A 55 18.35 -9.05 20.38
CA ARG A 55 17.94 -8.74 21.77
C ARG A 55 16.63 -9.41 22.15
N LEU A 56 15.71 -9.56 21.20
CA LEU A 56 14.40 -10.19 21.41
C LEU A 56 14.50 -11.72 21.43
N LEU A 57 15.43 -12.29 20.67
CA LEU A 57 15.73 -13.72 20.62
C LEU A 57 17.24 -13.92 20.86
N PRO A 58 17.71 -13.89 22.12
CA PRO A 58 19.13 -14.03 22.46
C PRO A 58 19.77 -15.35 21.98
N ASP A 59 18.96 -16.40 21.87
CA ASP A 59 19.40 -17.72 21.38
C ASP A 59 19.52 -17.78 19.84
N ALA A 60 19.06 -16.76 19.14
CA ALA A 60 19.17 -16.70 17.68
C ALA A 60 20.59 -16.35 17.26
N SER A 61 21.13 -17.10 16.30
CA SER A 61 22.41 -16.76 15.68
C SER A 61 22.35 -15.38 15.00
N THR A 62 23.51 -14.75 14.79
CA THR A 62 23.61 -13.51 14.01
C THR A 62 22.95 -13.67 12.66
N VAL A 63 23.24 -14.76 11.93
CA VAL A 63 22.66 -15.03 10.60
C VAL A 63 21.14 -15.10 10.69
N THR A 64 20.59 -15.81 11.68
CA THR A 64 19.14 -15.90 11.91
C THR A 64 18.54 -14.53 12.15
N SER A 65 19.18 -13.66 12.94
CA SER A 65 18.69 -12.30 13.21
C SER A 65 18.59 -11.45 11.95
N TRP A 66 19.59 -11.53 11.05
CA TRP A 66 19.57 -10.86 9.76
C TRP A 66 18.51 -11.43 8.81
N LEU A 67 18.32 -12.74 8.80
CA LEU A 67 17.27 -13.39 7.99
C LEU A 67 15.88 -12.98 8.47
N LEU A 68 15.64 -12.94 9.79
CA LEU A 68 14.37 -12.51 10.35
C LEU A 68 14.10 -11.04 10.07
N ALA A 69 15.12 -10.17 10.15
CA ALA A 69 14.96 -8.78 9.75
C ALA A 69 14.64 -8.62 8.26
N GLY A 70 15.22 -9.46 7.39
CA GLY A 70 14.86 -9.54 5.98
C GLY A 70 13.42 -9.99 5.75
N ALA A 71 12.99 -11.02 6.48
CA ALA A 71 11.61 -11.51 6.44
C ALA A 71 10.62 -10.44 6.92
N PHE A 72 10.94 -9.71 7.99
CA PHE A 72 10.14 -8.59 8.48
C PHE A 72 10.00 -7.48 7.43
N ALA A 73 11.10 -7.05 6.80
CA ALA A 73 11.05 -6.03 5.75
C ALA A 73 10.16 -6.46 4.56
N LEU A 74 10.23 -7.73 4.17
CA LEU A 74 9.36 -8.30 3.15
C LEU A 74 7.89 -8.31 3.59
N LEU A 75 7.60 -8.76 4.82
CA LEU A 75 6.25 -8.77 5.40
C LEU A 75 5.66 -7.35 5.48
N LEU A 76 6.46 -6.35 5.85
CA LEU A 76 6.06 -4.95 5.84
C LEU A 76 5.69 -4.49 4.42
N GLY A 77 6.54 -4.80 3.43
CA GLY A 77 6.26 -4.50 2.02
C GLY A 77 4.96 -5.16 1.52
N LEU A 78 4.72 -6.42 1.88
CA LEU A 78 3.48 -7.14 1.55
C LEU A 78 2.26 -6.55 2.26
N SER A 79 2.42 -6.08 3.50
CA SER A 79 1.35 -5.44 4.28
C SER A 79 0.92 -4.11 3.66
N VAL A 80 1.88 -3.26 3.29
CA VAL A 80 1.64 -2.01 2.57
C VAL A 80 1.01 -2.29 1.20
N LEU A 81 1.49 -3.30 0.47
CA LEU A 81 0.88 -3.71 -0.79
C LEU A 81 -0.58 -4.14 -0.61
N ALA A 82 -0.90 -4.95 0.40
CA ALA A 82 -2.26 -5.38 0.70
C ALA A 82 -3.17 -4.17 1.01
N HIS A 83 -2.68 -3.22 1.81
CA HIS A 83 -3.36 -1.95 2.10
C HIS A 83 -3.73 -1.19 0.82
N GLU A 84 -2.75 -0.95 -0.06
CA GLU A 84 -2.96 -0.24 -1.32
C GLU A 84 -3.87 -0.99 -2.30
N LEU A 85 -3.78 -2.33 -2.30
CA LEU A 85 -4.70 -3.16 -3.07
C LEU A 85 -6.14 -3.02 -2.57
N GLY A 86 -6.36 -2.82 -1.26
CA GLY A 86 -7.67 -2.48 -0.70
C GLY A 86 -8.27 -1.24 -1.37
N HIS A 87 -7.51 -0.14 -1.42
CA HIS A 87 -7.95 1.08 -2.12
C HIS A 87 -8.21 0.83 -3.60
N CYS A 88 -7.27 0.16 -4.28
CA CYS A 88 -7.33 -0.10 -5.70
C CYS A 88 -8.58 -0.91 -6.08
N LEU A 89 -8.83 -2.01 -5.38
CA LEU A 89 -9.97 -2.88 -5.64
C LEU A 89 -11.30 -2.15 -5.43
N VAL A 90 -11.46 -1.39 -4.34
CA VAL A 90 -12.68 -0.62 -4.09
C VAL A 90 -12.86 0.47 -5.14
N ALA A 91 -11.79 1.18 -5.53
CA ALA A 91 -11.86 2.19 -6.59
C ALA A 91 -12.33 1.57 -7.93
N LEU A 92 -11.76 0.43 -8.32
CA LEU A 92 -12.15 -0.29 -9.54
C LEU A 92 -13.60 -0.77 -9.49
N ARG A 93 -14.06 -1.28 -8.33
CA ARG A 93 -15.46 -1.70 -8.12
C ARG A 93 -16.45 -0.53 -8.21
N LEU A 94 -16.00 0.68 -7.86
CA LEU A 94 -16.78 1.92 -8.00
C LEU A 94 -16.66 2.54 -9.40
N GLY A 95 -16.00 1.87 -10.36
CA GLY A 95 -15.82 2.36 -11.73
C GLY A 95 -14.82 3.52 -11.83
N ILE A 96 -13.96 3.70 -10.83
CA ILE A 96 -12.92 4.73 -10.81
C ILE A 96 -11.64 4.15 -11.41
N PRO A 97 -11.18 4.63 -12.58
CA PRO A 97 -9.99 4.08 -13.23
C PRO A 97 -8.73 4.38 -12.42
N VAL A 98 -7.90 3.35 -12.23
CA VAL A 98 -6.57 3.44 -11.61
C VAL A 98 -5.51 3.20 -12.68
N ARG A 99 -4.51 4.09 -12.77
CA ARG A 99 -3.46 4.02 -13.80
C ARG A 99 -2.38 3.01 -13.45
N ARG A 100 -1.88 3.08 -12.21
CA ARG A 100 -0.79 2.24 -11.69
C ARG A 100 -0.77 2.33 -10.18
N LEU A 101 -0.23 1.28 -9.55
CA LEU A 101 0.05 1.23 -8.13
C LEU A 101 1.58 1.16 -7.98
N ARG A 102 2.18 2.14 -7.30
CA ARG A 102 3.62 2.14 -7.02
C ARG A 102 3.86 1.85 -5.56
N LEU A 103 4.71 0.88 -5.28
CA LEU A 103 5.08 0.48 -3.93
C LEU A 103 6.46 1.04 -3.58
N PHE A 104 6.51 1.73 -2.45
CA PHE A 104 7.72 2.14 -1.75
C PHE A 104 7.76 1.36 -0.42
N LEU A 105 8.88 1.38 0.32
CA LEU A 105 8.89 0.65 1.59
C LEU A 105 7.94 1.30 2.61
N LEU A 106 7.95 2.62 2.72
CA LEU A 106 7.19 3.37 3.72
C LEU A 106 5.77 3.76 3.26
N GLY A 107 5.26 3.16 2.19
CA GLY A 107 3.92 3.46 1.67
C GLY A 107 3.75 3.04 0.21
N GLY A 108 2.54 3.23 -0.32
CA GLY A 108 2.30 3.16 -1.75
C GLY A 108 1.70 4.45 -2.27
N LEU A 109 1.74 4.59 -3.59
CA LEU A 109 0.98 5.62 -4.28
C LEU A 109 0.15 4.94 -5.36
N SER A 110 -1.15 4.89 -5.10
CA SER A 110 -2.16 4.52 -6.08
C SER A 110 -2.49 5.73 -6.94
N GLU A 111 -2.01 5.74 -8.19
CA GLU A 111 -2.30 6.82 -9.12
C GLU A 111 -3.69 6.64 -9.74
N VAL A 112 -4.66 7.32 -9.13
CA VAL A 112 -6.03 7.32 -9.60
C VAL A 112 -6.13 8.24 -10.84
N ALA A 113 -6.67 7.72 -11.94
CA ALA A 113 -6.75 8.45 -13.20
C ALA A 113 -7.84 9.53 -13.20
N ARG A 114 -8.82 9.39 -12.31
CA ARG A 114 -9.93 10.35 -12.12
C ARG A 114 -10.24 10.51 -10.64
N THR A 115 -10.54 11.73 -10.23
CA THR A 115 -10.99 12.00 -8.87
C THR A 115 -12.40 11.42 -8.61
N PRO A 116 -12.70 10.99 -7.37
CA PRO A 116 -14.04 10.54 -7.00
C PRO A 116 -15.10 11.61 -7.28
N LYS A 117 -16.28 11.19 -7.78
CA LYS A 117 -17.37 12.12 -8.15
C LYS A 117 -18.35 12.38 -7.01
N ARG A 118 -18.34 11.54 -5.98
CA ARG A 118 -19.23 11.62 -4.82
C ARG A 118 -18.43 11.46 -3.53
N PRO A 119 -18.83 12.13 -2.44
CA PRO A 119 -18.14 12.00 -1.14
C PRO A 119 -18.13 10.56 -0.65
N GLY A 120 -19.24 9.83 -0.80
CA GLY A 120 -19.30 8.41 -0.41
C GLY A 120 -18.30 7.53 -1.16
N GLN A 121 -18.01 7.82 -2.44
CA GLN A 121 -16.98 7.08 -3.17
C GLN A 121 -15.58 7.37 -2.63
N GLU A 122 -15.31 8.64 -2.30
CA GLU A 122 -14.02 9.02 -1.70
C GLU A 122 -13.83 8.37 -0.34
N GLY A 123 -14.86 8.38 0.51
CA GLY A 123 -14.83 7.77 1.83
C GLY A 123 -14.67 6.25 1.76
N LEU A 124 -15.42 5.57 0.88
CA LEU A 124 -15.30 4.11 0.71
C LEU A 124 -13.90 3.70 0.23
N VAL A 125 -13.34 4.42 -0.73
CA VAL A 125 -11.97 4.16 -1.19
C VAL A 125 -10.99 4.42 -0.06
N ALA A 126 -11.08 5.55 0.64
CA ALA A 126 -10.16 5.88 1.73
C ALA A 126 -10.23 4.89 2.91
N ALA A 127 -11.41 4.37 3.26
CA ALA A 127 -11.54 3.36 4.31
C ALA A 127 -10.96 1.98 3.92
N ALA A 128 -10.90 1.67 2.63
CA ALA A 128 -10.61 0.31 2.16
C ALA A 128 -9.23 -0.20 2.58
N GLY A 129 -8.18 0.61 2.43
CA GLY A 129 -6.82 0.24 2.84
C GLY A 129 -6.70 0.01 4.35
N PRO A 130 -7.12 0.97 5.19
CA PRO A 130 -7.16 0.77 6.64
C PRO A 130 -7.93 -0.46 7.09
N VAL A 131 -9.10 -0.74 6.48
CA VAL A 131 -9.87 -1.94 6.79
C VAL A 131 -9.07 -3.21 6.47
N VAL A 132 -8.41 -3.28 5.31
CA VAL A 132 -7.55 -4.43 4.97
C VAL A 132 -6.42 -4.60 5.98
N SER A 133 -5.73 -3.52 6.34
CA SER A 133 -4.65 -3.58 7.34
C SER A 133 -5.16 -3.99 8.72
N LEU A 134 -6.28 -3.45 9.19
CA LEU A 134 -6.84 -3.82 10.49
C LEU A 134 -7.28 -5.29 10.51
N LEU A 135 -7.90 -5.78 9.43
CA LEU A 135 -8.28 -7.20 9.31
C LEU A 135 -7.04 -8.12 9.29
N LEU A 136 -6.00 -7.75 8.57
CA LEU A 136 -4.76 -8.53 8.52
C LEU A 136 -4.04 -8.50 9.89
N GLY A 137 -4.03 -7.34 10.55
CA GLY A 137 -3.49 -7.18 11.90
C GLY A 137 -4.24 -8.02 12.93
N ALA A 138 -5.58 -8.00 12.89
CA ALA A 138 -6.42 -8.83 13.74
C ALA A 138 -6.21 -10.33 13.45
N PHE A 139 -6.11 -10.72 12.18
CA PHE A 139 -5.84 -12.10 11.79
C PHE A 139 -4.48 -12.59 12.29
N CYS A 140 -3.40 -11.82 12.06
CA CYS A 140 -2.07 -12.15 12.59
C CYS A 140 -2.10 -12.19 14.14
N GLY A 141 -2.83 -11.27 14.79
CA GLY A 141 -3.00 -11.26 16.25
C GLY A 141 -3.71 -12.50 16.79
N LEU A 142 -4.77 -12.97 16.11
CA LEU A 142 -5.44 -14.23 16.45
C LEU A 142 -4.53 -15.44 16.23
N LEU A 143 -3.72 -15.41 15.17
CA LEU A 143 -2.78 -16.50 14.86
C LEU A 143 -1.73 -16.68 15.95
N MET A 144 -1.40 -15.64 16.72
CA MET A 144 -0.47 -15.74 17.84
C MET A 144 -0.91 -16.75 18.91
N PHE A 145 -2.22 -17.00 19.08
CA PHE A 145 -2.71 -18.01 20.03
C PHE A 145 -2.49 -19.45 19.54
N ALA A 146 -2.20 -19.63 18.25
CA ALA A 146 -1.93 -20.93 17.65
C ALA A 146 -0.42 -21.20 17.48
N VAL A 147 0.44 -20.23 17.79
CA VAL A 147 1.90 -20.33 17.61
C VAL A 147 2.60 -20.24 18.98
N PRO A 148 3.59 -21.12 19.27
CA PRO A 148 4.35 -21.06 20.52
C PRO A 148 5.08 -19.72 20.72
N PRO A 149 4.99 -19.07 21.91
CA PRO A 149 5.37 -17.66 22.12
C PRO A 149 6.87 -17.35 22.21
N ASP A 150 7.73 -18.33 21.96
CA ASP A 150 9.18 -18.29 22.21
C ASP A 150 10.02 -18.45 20.93
N GLY A 151 9.36 -18.55 19.77
CA GLY A 151 10.02 -18.83 18.49
C GLY A 151 10.12 -17.64 17.54
N ALA A 152 11.05 -17.76 16.59
CA ALA A 152 11.18 -16.86 15.44
C ALA A 152 9.87 -16.69 14.64
N VAL A 153 9.08 -17.77 14.51
CA VAL A 153 7.79 -17.72 13.82
C VAL A 153 6.81 -16.83 14.57
N TRP A 154 6.74 -16.95 15.90
CA TRP A 154 5.86 -16.12 16.71
C TRP A 154 6.24 -14.65 16.63
N LEU A 155 7.54 -14.35 16.66
CA LEU A 155 8.05 -12.99 16.48
C LEU A 155 7.57 -12.38 15.15
N LEU A 156 7.72 -13.10 14.03
CA LEU A 156 7.24 -12.62 12.72
C LEU A 156 5.71 -12.44 12.66
N VAL A 157 4.94 -13.31 13.32
CA VAL A 157 3.48 -13.20 13.41
C VAL A 157 3.08 -11.99 14.26
N ALA A 158 3.74 -11.79 15.39
CA ALA A 158 3.52 -10.63 16.27
C ALA A 158 3.87 -9.32 15.55
N GLU A 159 5.00 -9.28 14.85
CA GLU A 159 5.41 -8.17 14.00
C GLU A 159 4.40 -7.90 12.88
N CYS A 160 3.93 -8.94 12.19
CA CYS A 160 2.85 -8.81 11.20
C CYS A 160 1.62 -8.13 11.81
N ALA A 161 1.18 -8.60 12.98
CA ALA A 161 0.02 -8.08 13.67
C ALA A 161 0.20 -6.60 14.01
N VAL A 162 1.30 -6.26 14.68
CA VAL A 162 1.61 -4.90 15.13
C VAL A 162 1.81 -3.97 13.93
N ALA A 163 2.55 -4.38 12.90
CA ALA A 163 2.79 -3.56 11.72
C ALA A 163 1.48 -3.24 10.99
N ASN A 164 0.60 -4.22 10.80
CA ASN A 164 -0.68 -4.01 10.12
C ASN A 164 -1.65 -3.17 10.94
N LEU A 165 -1.72 -3.38 12.26
CA LEU A 165 -2.50 -2.51 13.14
C LEU A 165 -1.96 -1.07 13.12
N ALA A 166 -0.64 -0.90 13.19
CA ALA A 166 0.00 0.41 13.10
C ALA A 166 -0.32 1.08 11.76
N VAL A 167 -0.09 0.41 10.62
CA VAL A 167 -0.40 0.96 9.29
C VAL A 167 -1.87 1.35 9.17
N GLY A 168 -2.80 0.51 9.65
CA GLY A 168 -4.23 0.79 9.63
C GLY A 168 -4.61 1.99 10.50
N VAL A 169 -4.17 2.02 11.76
CA VAL A 169 -4.49 3.10 12.71
C VAL A 169 -3.83 4.42 12.31
N PHE A 170 -2.55 4.41 11.95
CA PHE A 170 -1.86 5.63 11.51
C PHE A 170 -2.52 6.22 10.26
N ASN A 171 -2.92 5.40 9.29
CA ASN A 171 -3.63 5.91 8.11
C ASN A 171 -5.04 6.41 8.41
N LEU A 172 -5.65 6.05 9.54
CA LEU A 172 -6.95 6.61 9.97
C LEU A 172 -6.83 7.94 10.73
N LEU A 173 -5.63 8.39 11.07
CA LEU A 173 -5.46 9.68 11.72
C LEU A 173 -5.95 10.82 10.82
N PRO A 174 -6.57 11.87 11.38
CA PRO A 174 -7.04 13.00 10.61
C PRO A 174 -5.85 13.82 10.09
N GLY A 175 -5.84 14.10 8.79
CA GLY A 175 -4.84 14.95 8.15
C GLY A 175 -4.40 14.39 6.80
N LEU A 176 -4.25 15.25 5.79
CA LEU A 176 -3.64 14.85 4.53
C LEU A 176 -2.13 14.69 4.72
N PRO A 177 -1.47 13.72 4.06
CA PRO A 177 -1.98 12.86 3.00
C PRO A 177 -2.65 11.55 3.44
N LEU A 178 -2.88 11.32 4.75
CA LEU A 178 -3.44 10.08 5.28
C LEU A 178 -4.90 9.85 4.86
N ASP A 179 -5.34 8.59 4.89
CA ASP A 179 -6.71 8.23 4.53
C ASP A 179 -7.76 8.78 5.49
N GLY A 180 -7.44 8.94 6.77
CA GLY A 180 -8.29 9.58 7.77
C GLY A 180 -8.59 11.04 7.39
N GLY A 181 -7.59 11.76 6.85
CA GLY A 181 -7.81 13.07 6.26
C GLY A 181 -8.77 13.05 5.08
N ARG A 182 -8.68 12.03 4.22
CA ARG A 182 -9.60 11.84 3.08
C ARG A 182 -11.00 11.46 3.52
N LEU A 183 -11.14 10.66 4.59
CA LEU A 183 -12.42 10.32 5.22
C LEU A 183 -13.09 11.56 5.82
N VAL A 184 -12.33 12.38 6.56
CA VAL A 184 -12.83 13.66 7.08
C VAL A 184 -13.26 14.58 5.94
N ARG A 185 -12.42 14.73 4.90
CA ARG A 185 -12.77 15.52 3.71
C ARG A 185 -14.05 15.01 3.03
N ALA A 186 -14.20 13.70 2.87
CA ALA A 186 -15.41 13.09 2.33
C ALA A 186 -16.63 13.39 3.20
N GLY A 187 -16.51 13.34 4.52
CA GLY A 187 -17.58 13.69 5.47
C GLY A 187 -17.97 15.17 5.38
N VAL A 188 -16.99 16.08 5.37
CA VAL A 188 -17.23 17.52 5.20
C VAL A 188 -17.89 17.82 3.86
N TRP A 189 -17.44 17.18 2.78
CA TRP A 189 -18.05 17.33 1.47
C TRP A 189 -19.48 16.78 1.44
N ALA A 190 -19.76 15.65 2.09
CA ALA A 190 -21.12 15.14 2.22
C ALA A 190 -22.04 16.11 2.99
N ALA A 191 -21.53 16.78 4.02
CA ALA A 191 -22.30 17.71 4.84
C ALA A 191 -22.51 19.08 4.16
N THR A 192 -21.51 19.59 3.44
CA THR A 192 -21.53 20.96 2.89
C THR A 192 -21.88 21.04 1.42
N GLY A 193 -21.77 19.93 0.67
CA GLY A 193 -21.84 19.91 -0.79
C GLY A 193 -20.63 20.54 -1.48
N ILE A 194 -19.69 21.12 -0.73
CA ILE A 194 -18.48 21.78 -1.23
C ILE A 194 -17.30 20.84 -1.07
N ARG A 195 -16.53 20.66 -2.15
CA ARG A 195 -15.30 19.87 -2.11
C ARG A 195 -14.12 20.81 -1.86
N SER A 196 -13.54 20.76 -0.66
CA SER A 196 -12.33 21.50 -0.26
C SER A 196 -11.04 20.72 -0.48
#